data_AF-A0A2N0NCW6-F1
#
_entry.id   AF-A0A2N0NCW6-F1
#
_cell.length_a   1.000
_cell.length_b   1.000
_cell.length_c   1.000
_cell.angle_alpha   90.00
_cell.angle_beta   90.00
_cell.angle_gamma   90.00
#
_symmetry.space_group_name_H-M   'P 1'
#
loop_
_entity.id
_entity.type
_entity.pdbx_description
1 polymer ?
#
loop_
_entity_poly.entity_id
_entity_poly.type
_entity_poly.pdbx_seq_one_letter_code
_entity_poly.pdbx_strand_id
1 'polypeptide(L)'
;MLNLSSLVGFLVLGFIGWVTYKLFIGPFYISPLRKIPGPPPESIIFGNFKSVLTKEEPFLKWIQKYGNIVKVNGIFNRPTIVVADTKIIQDITLNHVYDYIKPP
;
A
#
# COMPACT_ATOMS: atom_id res chain seq x y z
N MET A 1 -16.54 3.76 -39.58
CA MET A 1 -17.04 2.67 -38.71
C MET A 1 -15.87 2.19 -37.86
N LEU A 2 -16.02 2.10 -36.54
CA LEU A 2 -14.96 1.55 -35.68
C LEU A 2 -14.84 0.06 -35.95
N ASN A 3 -13.65 -0.40 -36.34
CA ASN A 3 -13.38 -1.81 -36.59
C ASN A 3 -13.16 -2.54 -35.25
N LEU A 4 -13.48 -3.84 -35.19
CA LEU A 4 -13.30 -4.64 -33.97
C LEU A 4 -11.86 -4.58 -33.44
N SER A 5 -10.87 -4.58 -34.33
CA SER A 5 -9.45 -4.41 -33.99
C SER A 5 -9.16 -3.08 -33.28
N SER A 6 -9.77 -1.99 -33.74
CA SER A 6 -9.63 -0.68 -33.09
C SER A 6 -10.29 -0.67 -31.70
N LEU A 7 -11.45 -1.33 -31.54
CA LEU A 7 -12.12 -1.44 -30.24
C LEU A 7 -11.27 -2.23 -29.22
N VAL A 8 -10.72 -3.36 -29.64
CA VAL A 8 -9.81 -4.17 -28.80
C VAL A 8 -8.57 -3.36 -28.44
N GLY A 9 -8.00 -2.61 -29.38
CA GLY A 9 -6.88 -1.72 -29.13
C GLY A 9 -7.14 -0.71 -28.02
N PHE A 10 -8.30 -0.03 -28.05
CA PHE A 10 -8.68 0.93 -26.99
C PHE A 10 -8.87 0.27 -25.63
N LEU A 11 -9.44 -0.93 -25.57
CA LEU A 11 -9.61 -1.66 -24.31
C LEU A 11 -8.27 -2.06 -23.70
N VAL A 12 -7.32 -2.52 -24.51
CA VAL A 12 -5.96 -2.87 -24.05
C VAL A 12 -5.23 -1.63 -23.53
N LEU A 13 -5.28 -0.53 -24.28
CA LEU A 13 -4.67 0.73 -23.85
C LEU A 13 -5.29 1.26 -22.55
N GLY A 14 -6.62 1.23 -22.44
CA GLY A 14 -7.35 1.62 -21.24
C GLY A 14 -6.97 0.75 -20.04
N PHE A 15 -6.84 -0.56 -20.22
CA PHE A 15 -6.41 -1.48 -19.18
C PHE A 15 -4.97 -1.20 -18.72
N ILE A 16 -4.03 -1.00 -19.65
CA ILE A 16 -2.64 -0.64 -19.32
C ILE A 16 -2.58 0.68 -18.55
N GLY A 17 -3.35 1.70 -19.00
CA GLY A 17 -3.46 2.98 -18.32
C GLY A 17 -4.00 2.83 -16.89
N TRP A 18 -5.06 2.05 -16.71
CA TRP A 18 -5.65 1.76 -15.41
C TRP A 18 -4.69 1.02 -14.48
N VAL A 19 -3.99 -0.01 -14.98
CA VAL A 19 -2.98 -0.76 -14.21
C VAL A 19 -1.84 0.16 -13.79
N THR A 20 -1.32 0.97 -14.72
CA THR A 20 -0.24 1.94 -14.44
C THR A 20 -0.67 2.95 -13.38
N TYR A 21 -1.88 3.50 -13.52
CA TYR A 21 -2.45 4.42 -12.54
C TYR A 21 -2.55 3.77 -11.17
N LYS A 22 -3.07 2.55 -11.09
CA LYS A 22 -3.33 1.86 -9.83
C LYS A 22 -2.05 1.42 -9.12
N LEU A 23 -1.02 1.00 -9.86
CA LEU A 23 0.23 0.47 -9.31
C LEU A 23 1.28 1.56 -9.00
N PHE A 24 1.28 2.67 -9.76
CA PHE A 24 2.30 3.70 -9.64
C PHE A 24 1.73 5.06 -9.24
N ILE A 25 0.79 5.59 -10.01
CA ILE A 25 0.35 6.98 -9.83
C ILE A 25 -0.40 7.16 -8.50
N GLY A 26 -1.37 6.28 -8.24
CA GLY A 26 -2.17 6.26 -7.02
C GLY A 26 -1.32 6.23 -5.74
N PRO A 27 -0.53 5.17 -5.50
CA PRO A 27 0.19 5.01 -4.24
C PRO A 27 1.35 6.00 -4.03
N PHE A 28 2.08 6.38 -5.07
CA PHE A 28 3.29 7.22 -4.91
C PHE A 28 3.02 8.72 -5.04
N TYR A 29 2.04 9.14 -5.85
CA TYR A 29 1.83 10.55 -6.16
C TYR A 29 0.54 11.12 -5.58
N ILE A 30 -0.55 10.34 -5.59
CA ILE A 30 -1.88 10.83 -5.19
C ILE A 30 -2.15 10.57 -3.71
N SER A 31 -1.78 9.40 -3.19
CA SER A 31 -2.14 8.99 -1.83
C SER A 31 -1.59 9.97 -0.77
N PRO A 32 -2.43 10.47 0.16
CA PRO A 32 -1.95 11.33 1.25
C PRO A 32 -0.98 10.59 2.18
N LEU A 33 -1.08 9.26 2.22
CA LEU A 33 -0.21 8.40 3.01
C LEU A 33 1.25 8.45 2.53
N ARG A 34 1.53 8.98 1.33
CA ARG A 34 2.90 9.08 0.79
C ARG A 34 3.87 9.84 1.69
N LYS A 35 3.36 10.78 2.49
CA LYS A 35 4.13 11.61 3.43
C LYS A 35 4.61 10.84 4.66
N ILE A 36 3.99 9.70 4.97
CA ILE A 36 4.37 8.87 6.11
C ILE A 36 5.67 8.13 5.76
N PRO A 37 6.68 8.17 6.65
CA PRO A 37 7.96 7.52 6.42
C PRO A 37 7.81 6.00 6.38
N GLY A 38 8.71 5.33 5.67
CA GLY A 38 8.74 3.88 5.62
C GLY A 38 9.69 3.31 4.59
N PRO A 39 9.85 1.98 4.59
CA PRO A 39 10.75 1.29 3.66
C PRO A 39 10.30 1.49 2.20
N PRO A 40 11.25 1.75 1.28
CA PRO A 40 10.94 1.74 -0.14
C PRO A 40 10.48 0.35 -0.58
N PRO A 41 9.52 0.25 -1.52
CA PRO A 41 9.03 -1.03 -2.02
C PRO A 41 10.16 -1.81 -2.70
N GLU A 42 10.34 -3.07 -2.31
CA GLU A 42 11.33 -3.97 -2.93
C GLU A 42 10.91 -4.46 -4.32
N SER A 43 9.60 -4.40 -4.62
CA SER A 43 9.06 -4.79 -5.91
C SER A 43 7.84 -3.96 -6.28
N ILE A 44 7.61 -3.81 -7.57
CA ILE A 44 6.48 -3.04 -8.11
C ILE A 44 5.14 -3.76 -7.84
N ILE A 45 5.11 -5.09 -7.93
CA ILE A 45 3.88 -5.87 -7.81
C ILE A 45 3.63 -6.31 -6.37
N PHE A 46 4.67 -6.69 -5.62
CA PHE A 46 4.51 -7.23 -4.26
C PHE A 46 4.89 -6.22 -3.17
N GLY A 47 5.34 -5.02 -3.52
CA GLY A 47 5.78 -4.02 -2.54
C GLY A 47 6.87 -4.58 -1.63
N ASN A 48 6.61 -4.51 -0.32
CA ASN A 48 7.45 -5.04 0.77
C ASN A 48 7.03 -6.44 1.24
N PHE A 49 6.06 -7.07 0.58
CA PHE A 49 5.51 -8.36 1.02
C PHE A 49 6.57 -9.46 1.10
N LYS A 50 7.55 -9.45 0.18
CA LYS A 50 8.71 -10.36 0.24
C LYS A 50 9.46 -10.22 1.56
N SER A 51 9.85 -9.00 1.94
CA SER A 51 10.48 -8.73 3.24
C SER A 51 9.64 -9.19 4.42
N VAL A 52 8.32 -9.00 4.37
CA VAL A 52 7.41 -9.45 5.44
C VAL A 52 7.47 -10.96 5.64
N LEU A 53 7.59 -11.73 4.54
CA LEU A 53 7.63 -13.19 4.59
C LEU A 53 9.01 -13.78 4.87
N THR A 54 10.08 -13.13 4.41
CA THR A 54 11.42 -13.76 4.42
C THR A 54 12.37 -13.19 5.48
N LYS A 55 12.13 -11.98 5.98
CA LYS A 55 13.02 -11.35 6.97
C LYS A 55 12.46 -11.58 8.36
N GLU A 56 13.35 -11.80 9.32
CA GLU A 56 13.00 -11.81 10.74
C GLU A 56 12.66 -10.41 11.21
N GLU A 57 11.50 -10.28 11.86
CA GLU A 57 10.96 -9.07 12.49
C GLU A 57 11.10 -7.79 11.64
N PRO A 58 10.59 -7.78 10.39
CA PRO A 58 10.79 -6.67 9.48
C PRO A 58 10.11 -5.41 10.01
N PHE A 59 8.94 -5.56 10.64
CA PHE A 59 8.21 -4.46 11.25
C PHE A 59 8.99 -3.80 12.38
N LEU A 60 9.63 -4.57 13.27
CA LEU A 60 10.44 -4.02 14.37
C LEU A 60 11.60 -3.18 13.83
N LYS A 61 12.32 -3.71 12.83
CA LYS A 61 13.44 -2.99 12.18
C LYS A 61 12.96 -1.70 11.50
N TRP A 62 11.78 -1.72 10.88
CA TRP A 62 11.21 -0.53 10.27
C TRP A 62 10.74 0.49 11.30
N ILE A 63 10.13 0.05 12.40
CA ILE A 63 9.72 0.93 13.50
C ILE A 63 10.94 1.61 14.13
N GLN A 64 12.00 0.85 14.40
CA GLN A 64 13.26 1.40 14.92
C GLN A 64 13.90 2.42 13.97
N LYS A 65 13.77 2.22 12.66
CA LYS A 65 14.39 3.09 11.64
C LYS A 65 13.55 4.31 11.26
N TYR A 66 12.23 4.15 11.17
CA TYR A 66 11.31 5.15 10.61
C TYR A 66 10.37 5.77 11.64
N GLY A 67 10.34 5.22 12.87
CA GLY A 67 9.51 5.68 13.99
C GLY A 67 8.27 4.83 14.22
N ASN A 68 7.44 5.24 15.19
CA ASN A 68 6.27 4.47 15.65
C ASN A 68 5.12 4.39 14.63
N ILE A 69 5.16 5.16 13.55
CA ILE A 69 4.16 5.12 12.48
C ILE A 69 4.90 4.92 11.16
N VAL A 70 4.71 3.76 10.54
CA VAL A 70 5.44 3.38 9.34
C VAL A 70 4.46 3.02 8.23
N LYS A 71 4.69 3.56 7.04
CA LYS A 71 4.00 3.12 5.82
C LYS A 71 4.76 1.98 5.16
N VAL A 72 4.09 0.85 4.96
CA VAL A 72 4.60 -0.29 4.19
C VAL A 72 3.72 -0.50 2.95
N ASN A 73 4.33 -0.85 1.83
CA ASN A 73 3.58 -1.17 0.62
C ASN A 73 3.29 -2.67 0.58
N GLY A 74 2.01 -3.05 0.55
CA GLY A 74 1.56 -4.42 0.36
C GLY A 74 1.51 -4.83 -1.11
N ILE A 75 0.78 -5.91 -1.39
CA ILE A 75 0.52 -6.39 -2.75
C ILE A 75 -0.15 -5.28 -3.58
N PHE A 76 0.28 -5.14 -4.83
CA PHE A 76 -0.08 -4.08 -5.77
C PHE A 76 0.24 -2.67 -5.29
N ASN A 77 1.32 -2.51 -4.52
CA ASN A 77 1.73 -1.25 -3.88
C ASN A 77 0.62 -0.60 -3.04
N ARG A 78 -0.31 -1.38 -2.49
CA ARG A 78 -1.33 -0.84 -1.61
C ARG A 78 -0.65 -0.31 -0.33
N PRO A 79 -0.78 0.98 -0.01
CA PRO A 79 -0.17 1.53 1.19
C PRO A 79 -0.89 1.01 2.43
N THR A 80 -0.13 0.44 3.36
CA THR A 80 -0.59 -0.06 4.65
C THR A 80 0.17 0.65 5.75
N ILE A 81 -0.53 1.10 6.79
CA ILE A 81 0.08 1.78 7.93
C ILE A 81 0.27 0.78 9.07
N VAL A 82 1.48 0.77 9.60
CA VAL A 82 1.86 0.02 10.79
C VAL A 82 1.99 1.03 11.92
N VAL A 83 1.20 0.84 12.97
CA VAL A 83 1.18 1.69 14.16
C VAL A 83 1.77 0.91 15.32
N ALA A 84 2.79 1.47 15.96
CA ALA A 84 3.44 0.95 17.15
C ALA A 84 3.35 1.91 18.35
N ASP A 85 2.63 3.03 18.19
CA ASP A 85 2.37 3.98 19.28
C ASP A 85 1.24 3.46 20.18
N THR A 86 1.53 3.27 21.47
CA THR A 86 0.58 2.69 22.43
C THR A 86 -0.66 3.54 22.63
N LYS A 87 -0.56 4.87 22.55
CA LYS A 87 -1.71 5.77 22.72
C LYS A 87 -2.63 5.67 21.51
N ILE A 88 -2.07 5.64 20.31
CA ILE A 88 -2.86 5.48 19.08
C ILE A 88 -3.51 4.10 19.04
N ILE A 89 -2.77 3.04 19.41
CA ILE A 89 -3.34 1.69 19.48
C ILE A 89 -4.51 1.66 20.47
N GLN A 90 -4.33 2.23 21.67
CA GLN A 90 -5.39 2.31 22.68
C GLN A 90 -6.61 3.08 22.15
N ASP A 91 -6.40 4.20 21.46
CA ASP A 91 -7.49 5.00 20.91
C ASP A 91 -8.26 4.25 19.81
N ILE A 92 -7.55 3.54 18.93
CA ILE A 92 -8.14 2.67 17.90
C ILE A 92 -8.95 1.52 18.54
N THR A 93 -8.45 0.92 19.62
CA THR A 93 -9.05 -0.27 20.23
C THR A 93 -10.11 0.03 21.28
N LEU A 94 -10.21 1.25 21.80
CA LEU A 94 -11.20 1.64 22.80
C LEU A 94 -12.22 2.66 22.29
N ASN A 95 -11.76 3.73 21.62
CA ASN A 95 -12.62 4.85 21.24
C ASN A 95 -13.16 4.71 19.81
N HIS A 96 -12.37 4.14 18.89
CA HIS A 96 -12.68 4.07 17.45
C HIS A 96 -12.82 2.64 16.92
N VAL A 97 -13.31 1.71 17.75
CA VAL A 97 -13.33 0.25 17.48
C VAL A 97 -14.07 -0.15 16.21
N TYR A 98 -15.10 0.62 15.84
CA TYR A 98 -15.96 0.34 14.69
C TYR A 98 -15.54 1.08 13.42
N ASP A 99 -14.56 1.98 13.51
CA ASP A 99 -14.07 2.74 12.35
C ASP A 99 -13.08 1.92 11.50
N TYR A 100 -12.54 0.84 12.06
CA TYR A 100 -11.56 -0.02 11.41
C TYR A 100 -12.14 -1.41 11.14
N ILE A 101 -12.04 -1.86 9.89
CA ILE A 101 -12.48 -3.19 9.46
C ILE A 101 -11.60 -4.24 10.14
N LYS A 102 -12.21 -5.12 10.92
CA LYS A 102 -11.55 -6.26 11.57
C LYS A 102 -11.43 -7.43 10.59
N PRO A 103 -10.34 -8.23 10.67
CA PRO A 103 -10.29 -9.49 9.95
C PRO A 103 -11.45 -10.40 10.43
N PRO A 104 -12.00 -11.24 9.54
CA PRO A 104 -13.01 -12.23 9.89
C PRO A 104 -12.49 -13.27 10.88
#